data_AF-A0A9P7EM27-F1
#
_entry.id   AF-A0A9P7EM27-F1
#
_cell.length_a   1.000
_cell.length_b   1.000
_cell.length_c   1.000
_cell.angle_alpha   90.00
_cell.angle_beta   90.00
_cell.angle_gamma   90.00
#
_symmetry.space_group_name_H-M   'P 1'
#
loop_
_entity.id
_entity.type
_entity.pdbx_description
1 polymer ?
#
loop_
_entity_poly.entity_id
_entity_poly.type
_entity_poly.pdbx_seq_one_letter_code
_entity_poly.pdbx_strand_id
1 'polypeptide(L)'
;MITLKCASDCLASIPGLSLEVTFVFASLATSLKDNIILMQPATYHICKPPLFLPPSIVAFLSAACKLSPASMKMCWDVLKSSVW
;
A
#
# COMPACT_ATOMS: atom_id res chain seq x y z
N MET A 1 -8.19 -16.29 -0.45
CA MET A 1 -6.78 -16.58 -0.13
C MET A 1 -6.00 -16.45 -1.44
N ILE A 2 -5.38 -15.29 -1.68
CA ILE A 2 -4.53 -15.08 -2.87
C ILE A 2 -3.27 -15.92 -2.63
N THR A 3 -3.00 -16.90 -3.49
CA THR A 3 -1.75 -17.67 -3.42
C THR A 3 -0.57 -16.73 -3.70
N LEU A 4 0.59 -16.97 -3.07
CA LEU A 4 1.81 -16.15 -3.26
C LEU A 4 2.15 -15.92 -4.74
N LYS A 5 1.80 -16.89 -5.60
CA LYS A 5 1.94 -16.79 -7.06
C LYS A 5 1.08 -15.69 -7.68
N CYS A 6 -0.22 -15.63 -7.35
CA CYS A 6 -1.10 -14.58 -7.85
C CYS A 6 -0.67 -13.19 -7.36
N ALA A 7 -0.18 -13.06 -6.12
CA ALA A 7 0.36 -11.80 -5.64
C ALA A 7 1.60 -11.38 -6.45
N SER A 8 2.51 -12.31 -6.74
CA SER A 8 3.68 -12.06 -7.60
C SER A 8 3.29 -11.61 -9.01
N ASP A 9 2.29 -12.25 -9.62
CA ASP A 9 1.82 -11.90 -10.97
C ASP A 9 1.16 -10.50 -11.00
N CYS A 10 0.41 -10.15 -9.95
CA CYS A 10 -0.18 -8.82 -9.80
C CYS A 10 0.89 -7.74 -9.57
N LEU A 11 1.93 -8.03 -8.76
CA LEU A 11 3.05 -7.10 -8.54
C LEU A 11 3.84 -6.86 -9.84
N ALA A 12 4.08 -7.91 -10.62
CA ALA A 12 4.76 -7.80 -11.92
C ALA A 12 4.00 -6.94 -12.94
N SER A 13 2.69 -6.78 -12.75
CA SER A 13 1.84 -5.96 -13.61
C SER A 13 1.90 -4.46 -13.28
N ILE A 14 2.53 -4.06 -12.16
CA ILE A 14 2.59 -2.67 -11.72
C ILE A 14 3.77 -1.96 -12.40
N PRO A 15 3.53 -0.93 -13.23
CA PRO A 15 4.61 -0.21 -13.91
C PRO A 15 5.52 0.51 -12.92
N GLY A 16 6.83 0.30 -13.06
CA GLY A 16 7.86 0.93 -12.22
C GLY A 16 8.06 0.27 -10.86
N LEU A 17 7.37 -0.83 -10.57
CA LEU A 17 7.55 -1.56 -9.33
C LEU A 17 8.82 -2.43 -9.41
N SER A 18 9.80 -2.13 -8.56
CA SER A 18 10.97 -2.98 -8.33
C SER A 18 10.91 -3.59 -6.92
N LEU A 19 11.78 -4.57 -6.67
CA LEU A 19 11.92 -5.15 -5.32
C LEU A 19 12.31 -4.08 -4.29
N GLU A 20 13.23 -3.18 -4.65
CA GLU A 20 13.63 -2.05 -3.83
C GLU A 20 12.43 -1.16 -3.47
N VAL A 21 11.64 -0.77 -4.47
CA VAL A 21 10.43 0.05 -4.28
C VAL A 21 9.43 -0.67 -3.39
N THR A 22 9.32 -1.99 -3.50
CA THR A 22 8.43 -2.80 -2.66
C THR A 22 8.84 -2.76 -1.19
N PHE A 23 10.14 -2.85 -0.89
CA PHE A 23 10.66 -2.70 0.48
C PHE A 23 10.45 -1.30 1.03
N VAL A 24 10.74 -0.26 0.23
CA VAL A 24 10.51 1.14 0.61
C VAL A 24 9.03 1.37 0.91
N PHE A 25 8.14 0.92 0.02
CA PHE A 25 6.70 0.99 0.22
C PHE A 25 6.27 0.29 1.50
N ALA A 26 6.71 -0.94 1.74
CA ALA A 26 6.34 -1.71 2.92
C ALA A 26 6.80 -0.99 4.20
N SER A 27 8.06 -0.56 4.25
CA SER A 27 8.60 0.16 5.40
C SER A 27 7.84 1.44 5.70
N LEU A 28 7.54 2.24 4.68
CA LEU A 28 6.82 3.51 4.84
C LEU A 28 5.35 3.27 5.20
N ALA A 29 4.67 2.31 4.57
CA ALA A 29 3.28 1.98 4.85
C ALA A 29 3.10 1.49 6.30
N THR A 30 3.99 0.62 6.78
CA THR A 30 3.98 0.16 8.18
C THR A 30 4.25 1.32 9.15
N SER A 31 5.18 2.22 8.82
CA SER A 31 5.48 3.40 9.65
C SER A 31 4.34 4.44 9.68
N LEU A 32 3.53 4.47 8.62
CA LEU A 32 2.40 5.41 8.47
C LEU A 32 1.07 4.83 8.95
N LYS A 33 1.05 3.62 9.52
CA LYS A 33 -0.18 2.93 9.94
C LYS A 33 -1.07 3.80 10.83
N ASP A 34 -0.50 4.48 11.82
CA ASP A 34 -1.24 5.35 12.72
C ASP A 34 -1.83 6.57 11.98
N ASN A 35 -1.04 7.19 11.10
CA ASN A 35 -1.50 8.31 10.27
C ASN A 35 -2.65 7.89 9.34
N ILE A 36 -2.58 6.67 8.81
CA ILE A 36 -3.62 6.10 7.96
C ILE A 36 -4.91 5.86 8.77
N ILE A 37 -4.80 5.30 9.99
CA ILE A 37 -5.95 5.01 10.88
C ILE A 37 -6.63 6.30 11.34
N LEU A 38 -5.88 7.34 11.67
CA LEU A 38 -6.42 8.63 12.13
C LEU A 38 -7.32 9.31 11.09
N MET A 39 -7.17 8.97 9.81
CA MET A 39 -8.00 9.47 8.73
C MET A 39 -9.20 8.58 8.40
N GLN A 40 -9.40 7.47 9.13
CA GLN A 40 -10.56 6.59 9.01
C GLN A 40 -11.67 7.00 10.00
N PRO A 41 -12.93 6.56 9.79
CA PRO A 41 -13.99 6.75 10.77
C PRO A 41 -13.60 6.18 12.15
N ALA A 42 -14.05 6.80 13.23
CA ALA A 42 -13.75 6.36 14.61
C ALA A 42 -14.19 4.92 14.92
N THR A 43 -15.13 4.36 14.15
CA THR A 43 -15.61 2.98 14.26
C THR A 43 -14.74 1.98 13.49
N TYR A 44 -13.66 2.42 12.85
CA TYR A 44 -12.80 1.57 12.02
C TYR A 44 -11.97 0.61 12.88
N HIS A 45 -11.87 -0.65 12.45
CA HIS A 45 -11.18 -1.70 13.20
C HIS A 45 -9.67 -1.69 12.92
N ILE A 46 -8.87 -1.31 13.92
CA ILE A 46 -7.40 -1.11 13.79
C ILE A 46 -6.63 -2.32 13.27
N CYS A 47 -7.08 -3.54 13.53
CA CYS A 47 -6.39 -4.75 13.05
C CYS A 47 -6.65 -5.08 11.58
N LYS A 48 -7.47 -4.29 10.86
CA LYS A 48 -7.78 -4.52 9.44
C LYS A 48 -7.17 -3.41 8.58
N PRO A 49 -6.56 -3.72 7.43
CA PRO A 49 -6.08 -2.68 6.52
C PRO A 49 -7.27 -1.93 5.88
N PRO A 50 -7.22 -0.60 5.78
CA PRO A 50 -8.25 0.17 5.11
C PRO A 50 -8.33 -0.19 3.62
N LEU A 51 -9.56 -0.14 3.11
CA LEU A 51 -9.83 -0.38 1.69
C LEU A 51 -9.07 0.60 0.81
N PHE A 52 -8.99 1.86 1.23
CA PHE A 52 -8.35 2.93 0.48
C PHE A 52 -7.40 3.72 1.37
N LEU A 53 -6.26 4.11 0.79
CA LEU A 53 -5.36 5.06 1.42
C LEU A 53 -5.92 6.48 1.34
N PRO A 54 -5.75 7.30 2.38
CA PRO A 54 -6.06 8.73 2.30
C PRO A 54 -5.29 9.41 1.16
N PRO A 55 -5.87 10.41 0.46
CA PRO A 55 -5.21 11.07 -0.68
C PRO A 55 -3.82 11.64 -0.36
N SER A 56 -3.62 12.16 0.85
CA SER A 56 -2.32 12.66 1.33
C SER A 56 -1.27 11.55 1.42
N ILE A 57 -1.66 10.38 1.93
CA ILE A 57 -0.79 9.21 2.02
C ILE A 57 -0.47 8.65 0.63
N VAL A 58 -1.44 8.63 -0.29
CA VAL A 58 -1.20 8.25 -1.70
C VAL A 58 -0.17 9.19 -2.32
N ALA A 59 -0.34 10.51 -2.17
CA ALA A 59 0.60 11.48 -2.73
C ALA A 59 2.02 11.31 -2.17
N PHE A 60 2.14 11.13 -0.84
CA PHE A 60 3.42 10.90 -0.18
C PHE A 60 4.11 9.62 -0.67
N LEU A 61 3.41 8.49 -0.63
CA LEU A 61 3.98 7.20 -1.06
C LEU A 61 4.30 7.19 -2.55
N SER A 62 3.45 7.80 -3.39
CA SER A 62 3.72 7.95 -4.82
C SER A 62 5.02 8.71 -5.08
N ALA A 63 5.24 9.81 -4.36
CA ALA A 63 6.47 10.59 -4.47
C ALA A 63 7.69 9.79 -3.97
N ALA A 64 7.58 9.14 -2.80
CA ALA A 64 8.67 8.36 -2.21
C ALA A 64 9.07 7.14 -3.06
N CYS A 65 8.08 6.45 -3.63
CA CYS A 65 8.26 5.24 -4.43
C CYS A 65 8.47 5.54 -5.93
N LYS A 66 8.38 6.82 -6.34
CA LYS A 66 8.37 7.24 -7.76
C LYS A 66 7.33 6.48 -8.60
N LEU A 67 6.18 6.17 -7.99
CA LEU A 67 5.07 5.46 -8.62
C LEU A 67 3.93 6.43 -8.94
N SER A 68 3.28 6.20 -10.08
CA SER A 68 2.04 6.92 -10.38
C SER A 68 0.98 6.68 -9.29
N PRO A 69 0.05 7.59 -9.03
CA PRO A 69 -1.04 7.36 -8.07
C PRO A 69 -1.88 6.12 -8.39
N ALA A 70 -2.02 5.78 -9.68
CA ALA A 70 -2.70 4.55 -10.10
C ALA A 70 -1.89 3.30 -9.73
N SER A 71 -0.59 3.30 -10.01
CA SER A 71 0.33 2.23 -9.60
C SER A 71 0.37 2.06 -8.08
N MET A 72 0.34 3.16 -7.33
CA MET A 72 0.32 3.16 -5.87
C MET A 72 -0.96 2.51 -5.31
N LYS A 73 -2.13 2.79 -5.89
CA LYS A 73 -3.39 2.14 -5.51
C LYS A 73 -3.35 0.64 -5.75
N MET A 74 -2.85 0.21 -6.92
CA MET A 74 -2.66 -1.22 -7.20
C MET A 74 -1.68 -1.86 -6.22
N CYS A 75 -0.58 -1.18 -5.90
CA CYS A 75 0.41 -1.66 -4.94
C CYS A 75 -0.21 -1.87 -3.56
N TRP A 76 -1.00 -0.90 -3.08
CA TRP A 76 -1.76 -1.01 -1.83
C TRP A 76 -2.73 -2.19 -1.86
N ASP A 77 -3.50 -2.35 -2.93
CA ASP A 77 -4.47 -3.44 -3.02
C ASP A 77 -3.85 -4.83 -2.93
N VAL A 78 -2.63 -5.00 -3.46
CA VAL A 78 -1.90 -6.26 -3.43
C VAL A 78 -1.21 -6.49 -2.08
N LEU A 79 -0.60 -5.44 -1.50
CA LEU A 79 0.31 -5.58 -0.35
C LEU A 79 -0.31 -5.21 1.01
N LYS A 80 -1.48 -4.58 1.05
CA LYS A 80 -2.08 -4.09 2.32
C LYS A 80 -2.22 -5.16 3.39
N SER A 81 -2.53 -6.40 3.01
CA SER A 81 -2.65 -7.51 3.97
C SER A 81 -1.30 -8.00 4.53
N SER A 82 -0.19 -7.63 3.86
CA SER A 82 1.17 -8.04 4.24
C SER A 82 1.89 -6.98 5.07
N VAL A 83 1.59 -5.69 4.83
CA VAL A 83 2.26 -4.56 5.49
C VAL A 83 1.49 -3.99 6.68
N TRP A 84 0.23 -4.39 6.83
CA TRP A 84 -0.64 -4.02 7.94
C TRP A 84 -0.47 -4.96 9.12
#